data_AF-A0A543P1N5-F1
#
_entry.id   AF-A0A543P1N5-F1
#
_cell.length_a   1.000
_cell.length_b   1.000
_cell.length_c   1.000
_cell.angle_alpha   90.00
_cell.angle_beta   90.00
_cell.angle_gamma   90.00
#
_symmetry.space_group_name_H-M   'P 1'
#
loop_
_entity.id
_entity.type
_entity.pdbx_description
1 polymer ?
#
loop_
_entity_poly.entity_id
_entity_poly.type
_entity_poly.pdbx_seq_one_letter_code
_entity_poly.pdbx_strand_id
1 'polypeptide(L)'
;MTAAPPRPAVVPPSRPSALPPSPRATPATQQQRRLRYGAALAALRARAAVTPTGSVQRRQTLQLCGAANLLTALGIRVDVVQPTVPWPRDRRHRLQVENSAGLLGDLALLVGAPRTAEGWADVADRVLPVRTASRGPLRDAADAVTCPVTVQYRTDDGPLLVPPRSLYDVVAIRGLVVEVRLLAVGSEVSRAA
;
A
#
# COMPACT_ATOMS: atom_id res chain seq x y z
N MET A 1 -30.80 3.92 -67.19
CA MET A 1 -30.95 3.05 -66.00
C MET A 1 -29.80 3.36 -65.05
N THR A 2 -30.12 3.47 -63.76
CA THR A 2 -29.54 4.36 -62.76
C THR A 2 -28.16 3.92 -62.25
N ALA A 3 -27.17 4.82 -62.30
CA ALA A 3 -25.87 4.63 -61.65
C ALA A 3 -26.00 4.89 -60.14
N ALA A 4 -25.60 3.91 -59.32
CA ALA A 4 -25.65 3.99 -57.87
C ALA A 4 -24.55 4.92 -57.30
N PRO A 5 -24.83 5.71 -56.26
CA PRO A 5 -23.82 6.59 -55.65
C PRO A 5 -22.77 5.78 -54.85
N PRO A 6 -21.52 6.26 -54.78
CA PRO A 6 -20.46 5.59 -54.03
C PRO A 6 -20.72 5.65 -52.51
N ARG A 7 -20.57 4.52 -51.84
CA ARG A 7 -20.71 4.41 -50.37
C ARG A 7 -19.54 5.14 -49.68
N PRO A 8 -19.77 5.91 -48.60
CA PRO A 8 -18.70 6.52 -47.84
C PRO A 8 -17.86 5.43 -47.15
N ALA A 9 -16.54 5.62 -47.18
CA ALA A 9 -15.60 4.77 -46.45
C ALA A 9 -15.90 4.83 -44.95
N VAL A 10 -16.14 3.66 -44.35
CA VAL A 10 -16.25 3.50 -42.91
C VAL A 10 -14.85 3.72 -42.33
N VAL A 11 -14.61 4.92 -41.80
CA VAL A 11 -13.45 5.20 -40.97
C VAL A 11 -13.64 4.39 -39.67
N PRO A 12 -12.76 3.45 -39.32
CA PRO A 12 -12.88 2.74 -38.06
C PRO A 12 -12.74 3.75 -36.91
N PRO A 13 -13.50 3.58 -35.81
CA PRO A 13 -13.38 4.48 -34.67
C PRO A 13 -11.94 4.41 -34.14
N SER A 14 -11.28 5.56 -34.14
CA SER A 14 -10.00 5.79 -33.47
C SER A 14 -10.10 5.25 -32.05
N ARG A 15 -9.31 4.22 -31.72
CA ARG A 15 -9.15 3.73 -30.34
C ARG A 15 -8.89 4.93 -29.42
N PRO A 16 -9.64 5.09 -28.32
CA PRO A 16 -9.35 6.17 -27.38
C PRO A 16 -7.98 5.95 -26.73
N SER A 17 -7.15 6.98 -26.88
CA SER A 17 -6.04 7.45 -26.06
C SER A 17 -5.25 6.43 -25.24
N ALA A 18 -3.99 6.26 -25.64
CA ALA A 18 -2.92 5.94 -24.70
C ALA A 18 -3.00 6.89 -23.49
N LEU A 19 -3.23 6.35 -22.30
CA LEU A 19 -3.19 7.10 -21.05
C LEU A 19 -1.85 7.87 -21.00
N PRO A 20 -1.84 9.17 -20.66
CA PRO A 20 -0.59 9.91 -20.58
C PRO A 20 0.35 9.25 -19.56
N PRO A 21 1.66 9.20 -19.84
CA PRO A 21 2.63 8.69 -18.88
C PRO A 21 2.52 9.48 -17.58
N SER A 22 2.52 8.79 -16.44
CA SER A 22 2.36 9.42 -15.12
C SER A 22 3.34 10.58 -14.97
N PRO A 23 2.87 11.74 -14.45
CA PRO A 23 3.71 12.92 -14.35
C PRO A 23 4.95 12.63 -13.50
N ARG A 24 6.12 12.98 -14.03
CA ARG A 24 7.40 12.74 -13.36
C ARG A 24 7.79 13.90 -12.45
N ALA A 25 8.32 13.58 -11.28
CA ALA A 25 8.93 14.54 -10.37
C ALA A 25 10.26 15.05 -10.95
N THR A 26 10.59 16.31 -10.65
CA THR A 26 11.86 16.92 -11.09
C THR A 26 13.05 16.24 -10.39
N PRO A 27 14.26 16.27 -10.97
CA PRO A 27 15.46 15.70 -10.34
C PRO A 27 15.73 16.26 -8.93
N ALA A 28 15.50 17.57 -8.73
CA ALA A 28 15.64 18.21 -7.43
C ALA A 28 14.67 17.62 -6.38
N THR A 29 13.39 17.43 -6.74
CA THR A 29 12.40 16.79 -5.88
C THR A 29 12.76 15.33 -5.58
N GLN A 30 13.24 14.59 -6.59
CA GLN A 30 13.70 13.20 -6.40
C GLN A 30 14.84 13.12 -5.38
N GLN A 31 15.85 13.97 -5.52
CA GLN A 31 16.99 14.00 -4.60
C GLN A 31 16.56 14.39 -3.19
N GLN A 32 15.70 15.39 -3.05
CA GLN A 32 15.16 15.80 -1.76
C GLN A 32 14.39 14.66 -1.06
N ARG A 33 13.57 13.91 -1.79
CA ARG A 33 12.85 12.73 -1.28
C ARG A 33 13.80 11.65 -0.79
N ARG A 34 14.87 11.35 -1.53
CA ARG A 34 15.89 10.37 -1.13
C ARG A 34 16.57 10.77 0.18
N LEU A 35 16.97 12.03 0.31
CA LEU A 35 17.60 12.54 1.52
C LEU A 35 16.65 12.49 2.73
N ARG A 36 15.39 12.89 2.55
CA ARG A 36 14.35 12.80 3.59
C ARG A 36 14.11 11.36 4.01
N TYR A 37 14.05 10.43 3.05
CA TYR A 37 13.86 9.00 3.34
C TYR A 37 15.03 8.44 4.14
N GLY A 38 16.27 8.74 3.75
CA GLY A 38 17.47 8.35 4.49
C GLY A 38 17.47 8.89 5.92
N ALA A 39 17.12 10.18 6.09
CA ALA A 39 17.00 10.81 7.40
C ALA A 39 15.90 10.16 8.27
N ALA A 40 14.72 9.89 7.70
CA ALA A 40 13.62 9.24 8.39
C ALA A 40 13.99 7.81 8.84
N LEU A 41 14.67 7.05 7.99
CA LEU A 41 15.16 5.71 8.30
C LEU A 41 16.21 5.72 9.41
N ALA A 42 17.17 6.65 9.35
CA ALA A 42 18.19 6.83 10.39
C ALA A 42 17.55 7.21 11.74
N ALA A 43 16.59 8.15 11.73
CA ALA A 43 15.86 8.55 12.93
C ALA A 43 15.04 7.39 13.52
N LEU A 44 14.39 6.58 12.68
CA LEU A 44 13.66 5.39 13.12
C LEU A 44 14.60 4.39 13.80
N ARG A 45 15.76 4.10 13.21
CA ARG A 45 16.77 3.20 13.79
C ARG A 45 17.29 3.71 15.14
N ALA A 46 17.61 5.00 15.22
CA ALA A 46 18.06 5.63 16.47
C ALA A 46 17.00 5.52 17.57
N ARG A 47 15.73 5.81 17.25
CA ARG A 47 14.61 5.65 18.20
C ARG A 47 14.40 4.21 18.62
N ALA A 48 14.54 3.26 17.70
CA ALA A 48 14.41 1.84 17.98
C ALA A 48 15.50 1.34 18.95
N ALA A 49 16.73 1.83 18.81
CA ALA A 49 17.85 1.46 19.69
C ALA A 49 17.63 1.88 21.15
N VAL A 50 16.96 3.02 21.38
CA VAL A 50 16.69 3.54 22.74
C VAL A 50 15.32 3.14 23.29
N THR A 51 14.47 2.47 22.49
CA THR A 51 13.13 2.08 22.94
C THR A 51 13.19 0.78 23.74
N PRO A 52 12.65 0.73 24.98
CA PRO A 52 12.63 -0.49 25.79
C PRO A 52 12.02 -1.69 25.05
N THR A 53 12.56 -2.88 25.30
CA THR A 53 12.10 -4.15 24.69
C THR A 53 10.77 -4.64 25.28
N GLY A 54 10.49 -4.34 26.54
CA GLY A 54 9.29 -4.83 27.24
C GLY A 54 7.96 -4.14 26.89
N SER A 55 7.99 -2.96 26.24
CA SER A 55 6.77 -2.21 25.92
C SER A 55 6.29 -2.49 24.48
N VAL A 56 5.47 -3.52 24.31
CA VAL A 56 4.90 -3.91 23.00
C VAL A 56 4.16 -2.74 22.34
N GLN A 57 3.28 -2.06 23.08
CA GLN A 57 2.48 -0.94 22.54
C GLN A 57 3.36 0.21 22.05
N ARG A 58 4.41 0.58 22.80
CA ARG A 58 5.33 1.66 22.40
C ARG A 58 6.09 1.31 21.12
N ARG A 59 6.49 0.05 20.96
CA ARG A 59 7.16 -0.45 19.74
C ARG A 59 6.22 -0.48 18.55
N GLN A 60 4.98 -0.95 18.73
CA GLN A 60 3.96 -0.90 17.67
C GLN A 60 3.66 0.54 17.23
N THR A 61 3.56 1.47 18.16
CA THR A 61 3.40 2.90 17.83
C THR A 61 4.63 3.44 17.09
N LEU A 62 5.84 3.07 17.51
CA LEU A 62 7.06 3.46 16.82
C LEU A 62 7.12 2.91 15.38
N GLN A 63 6.70 1.66 15.18
CA GLN A 63 6.62 1.02 13.87
C GLN A 63 5.61 1.72 12.96
N LEU A 64 4.39 1.98 13.46
CA LEU A 64 3.35 2.71 12.74
C LEU A 64 3.85 4.10 12.32
N CYS A 65 4.34 4.90 13.28
CA CYS A 65 4.84 6.24 13.00
C CYS A 65 6.09 6.21 12.09
N GLY A 66 6.93 5.19 12.23
CA GLY A 66 8.08 4.96 11.36
C GLY A 66 7.66 4.72 9.91
N ALA A 67 6.71 3.83 9.68
CA ALA A 67 6.16 3.55 8.36
C ALA A 67 5.54 4.80 7.73
N ALA A 68 4.68 5.52 8.49
CA ALA A 68 4.06 6.76 8.02
C ALA A 68 5.09 7.83 7.65
N ASN A 69 6.15 7.99 8.45
CA ASN A 69 7.23 8.95 8.18
C ASN A 69 8.05 8.57 6.94
N LEU A 70 8.33 7.28 6.73
CA LEU A 70 9.06 6.81 5.55
C LEU A 70 8.26 7.07 4.26
N LEU A 71 6.95 6.78 4.27
CA LEU A 71 6.05 7.06 3.15
C LEU A 71 5.94 8.57 2.89
N THR A 72 5.77 9.36 3.95
CA THR A 72 5.69 10.83 3.87
C THR A 72 7.00 11.43 3.33
N ALA A 73 8.16 10.90 3.74
CA ALA A 73 9.46 11.35 3.26
C ALA A 73 9.64 11.14 1.74
N LEU A 74 9.04 10.08 1.21
CA LEU A 74 8.98 9.79 -0.23
C LEU A 74 7.90 10.62 -0.95
N GLY A 75 7.05 11.35 -0.22
CA GLY A 75 5.93 12.11 -0.77
C GLY A 75 4.78 11.21 -1.23
N ILE A 76 4.62 10.05 -0.60
CA ILE A 76 3.55 9.09 -0.87
C ILE A 76 2.36 9.40 0.05
N ARG A 77 1.16 9.39 -0.52
CA ARG A 77 -0.08 9.45 0.26
C ARG A 77 -0.64 8.04 0.44
N VAL A 78 -1.13 7.74 1.63
CA VAL A 78 -1.84 6.49 1.89
C VAL A 78 -3.33 6.80 1.94
N ASP A 79 -4.09 6.12 1.11
CA ASP A 79 -5.55 6.17 1.13
C ASP A 79 -6.08 4.85 1.70
N VAL A 80 -6.98 4.93 2.67
CA VAL A 80 -7.52 3.74 3.36
C VAL A 80 -9.00 3.64 3.07
N VAL A 81 -9.37 2.68 2.22
CA VAL A 81 -10.76 2.40 1.89
C VAL A 81 -11.29 1.40 2.90
N GLN A 82 -12.24 1.85 3.72
CA GLN A 82 -12.90 1.02 4.73
C GLN A 82 -13.82 -0.03 4.06
N PRO A 83 -14.05 -1.18 4.70
CA PRO A 83 -14.94 -2.19 4.15
C PRO A 83 -16.39 -1.69 4.26
N THR A 84 -17.24 -2.06 3.29
CA THR A 84 -18.68 -1.75 3.32
C THR A 84 -19.36 -2.34 4.56
N VAL A 85 -18.89 -3.51 5.01
CA VAL A 85 -19.31 -4.15 6.26
C VAL A 85 -18.14 -4.10 7.24
N PRO A 86 -18.27 -3.44 8.40
CA PRO A 86 -17.23 -3.39 9.42
C PRO A 86 -16.81 -4.79 9.88
N TRP A 87 -15.52 -4.98 10.12
CA TRP A 87 -15.02 -6.24 10.66
C TRP A 87 -15.60 -6.53 12.06
N PRO A 88 -15.96 -7.79 12.38
CA PRO A 88 -16.53 -8.16 13.67
C PRO A 88 -15.58 -7.82 14.83
N ARG A 89 -15.96 -6.93 15.76
CA ARG A 89 -15.05 -6.46 16.84
C ARG A 89 -14.89 -7.46 17.99
N ASP A 90 -15.79 -8.42 18.08
CA ASP A 90 -15.89 -9.46 19.10
C ASP A 90 -14.93 -10.63 18.86
N ARG A 91 -14.40 -10.74 17.64
CA ARG A 91 -13.50 -11.82 17.24
C ARG A 91 -12.10 -11.29 16.94
N ARG A 92 -11.12 -12.19 17.03
CA ARG A 92 -9.76 -11.88 16.59
C ARG A 92 -9.73 -11.74 15.08
N HIS A 93 -8.93 -10.79 14.60
CA HIS A 93 -8.72 -10.56 13.17
C HIS A 93 -7.40 -11.16 12.75
N ARG A 94 -7.38 -11.82 11.60
CA ARG A 94 -6.16 -12.26 10.92
C ARG A 94 -6.05 -11.55 9.59
N LEU A 95 -4.97 -10.81 9.37
CA LEU A 95 -4.74 -10.14 8.09
C LEU A 95 -4.42 -11.17 7.01
N GLN A 96 -5.17 -11.12 5.92
CA GLN A 96 -4.83 -11.81 4.68
C GLN A 96 -4.59 -10.76 3.60
N VAL A 97 -3.34 -10.63 3.17
CA VAL A 97 -2.99 -9.75 2.05
C VAL A 97 -3.20 -10.54 0.76
N GLU A 98 -4.19 -10.16 -0.03
CA GLU A 98 -4.56 -10.90 -1.24
C GLU A 98 -3.55 -10.72 -2.38
N ASN A 99 -2.84 -9.59 -2.41
CA ASN A 99 -1.89 -9.27 -3.47
C ASN A 99 -0.54 -8.79 -2.92
N SER A 100 0.55 -9.28 -3.52
CA SER A 100 1.89 -8.79 -3.16
C SER A 100 2.11 -7.39 -3.74
N ALA A 101 2.14 -6.38 -2.88
CA ALA A 101 2.40 -4.99 -3.28
C ALA A 101 3.85 -4.54 -2.98
N GLY A 102 4.74 -5.47 -2.61
CA GLY A 102 6.14 -5.17 -2.29
C GLY A 102 6.31 -4.32 -1.01
N LEU A 103 7.53 -3.83 -0.80
CA LEU A 103 7.92 -3.17 0.46
C LEU A 103 7.09 -1.92 0.79
N LEU A 104 6.75 -1.08 -0.20
CA LEU A 104 5.94 0.11 0.03
C LEU A 104 4.48 -0.22 0.32
N GLY A 105 3.96 -1.27 -0.32
CA GLY A 105 2.63 -1.77 -0.02
C GLY A 105 2.55 -2.32 1.40
N ASP A 106 3.57 -3.05 1.84
CA ASP A 106 3.69 -3.51 3.23
C ASP A 106 3.79 -2.32 4.21
N LEU A 107 4.55 -1.27 3.91
CA LEU A 107 4.58 -0.06 4.74
C LEU A 107 3.22 0.64 4.80
N ALA A 108 2.51 0.75 3.67
CA ALA A 108 1.18 1.32 3.62
C ALA A 108 0.17 0.46 4.40
N LEU A 109 0.30 -0.87 4.33
CA LEU A 109 -0.49 -1.81 5.11
C LEU A 109 -0.30 -1.58 6.61
N LEU A 110 0.92 -1.29 7.09
CA LEU A 110 1.13 -0.95 8.50
C LEU A 110 0.37 0.30 8.94
N VAL A 111 0.20 1.26 8.04
CA VAL A 111 -0.52 2.52 8.29
C VAL A 111 -2.04 2.34 8.21
N GLY A 112 -2.52 1.53 7.26
CA GLY A 112 -3.95 1.36 7.00
C GLY A 112 -4.63 0.23 7.76
N ALA A 113 -3.89 -0.83 8.12
CA ALA A 113 -4.45 -1.99 8.80
C ALA A 113 -4.47 -1.84 10.33
N PRO A 114 -5.47 -2.44 11.02
CA PRO A 114 -5.51 -2.45 12.48
C PRO A 114 -4.28 -3.15 13.09
N ARG A 115 -3.60 -2.47 14.01
CA ARG A 115 -2.41 -2.99 14.73
C ARG A 115 -2.70 -4.21 15.60
N THR A 116 -3.97 -4.44 15.93
CA THR A 116 -4.45 -5.57 16.73
C THR A 116 -4.65 -6.83 15.91
N ALA A 117 -4.63 -6.73 14.57
CA ALA A 117 -4.83 -7.86 13.70
C ALA A 117 -3.57 -8.76 13.68
N GLU A 118 -3.79 -10.07 13.79
CA GLU A 118 -2.76 -11.08 13.69
C GLU A 118 -2.07 -10.98 12.31
N GLY A 119 -0.75 -11.11 12.29
CA GLY A 119 0.09 -10.89 11.11
C GLY A 119 0.59 -9.45 10.94
N TRP A 120 0.00 -8.45 11.60
CA TRP A 120 0.47 -7.05 11.49
C TRP A 120 1.93 -6.90 11.97
N ALA A 121 2.27 -7.52 13.10
CA ALA A 121 3.62 -7.49 13.65
C ALA A 121 4.64 -8.20 12.75
N ASP A 122 4.24 -9.30 12.09
CA ASP A 122 5.09 -10.02 11.14
C ASP A 122 5.39 -9.17 9.90
N VAL A 123 4.40 -8.40 9.42
CA VAL A 123 4.62 -7.41 8.36
C VAL A 123 5.58 -6.34 8.85
N ALA A 124 5.40 -5.83 10.07
CA ALA A 124 6.24 -4.77 10.62
C ALA A 124 7.70 -5.19 10.77
N ASP A 125 7.95 -6.39 11.29
CA ASP A 125 9.29 -6.94 11.47
C ASP A 125 9.98 -7.28 10.13
N ARG A 126 9.20 -7.54 9.07
CA ARG A 126 9.73 -7.76 7.71
C ARG A 126 10.25 -6.48 7.07
N VAL A 127 9.56 -5.35 7.25
CA VAL A 127 9.85 -4.12 6.48
C VAL A 127 10.50 -3.00 7.29
N LEU A 128 10.47 -3.06 8.61
CA LEU A 128 11.08 -2.05 9.48
C LEU A 128 12.27 -2.62 10.23
N PRO A 129 13.34 -1.82 10.44
CA PRO A 129 14.48 -2.22 11.25
C PRO A 129 14.21 -2.14 12.76
N VAL A 130 12.98 -2.43 13.19
CA VAL A 130 12.52 -2.37 14.58
C VAL A 130 12.06 -3.77 14.98
N ARG A 131 12.99 -4.60 15.47
CA ARG A 131 12.66 -5.98 15.86
C ARG A 131 11.71 -5.97 17.04
N THR A 132 10.55 -6.61 16.96
CA THR A 132 9.81 -6.98 18.17
C THR A 132 10.42 -8.27 18.77
N ALA A 133 10.66 -8.28 20.07
CA ALA A 133 11.23 -9.44 20.75
C ALA A 133 10.18 -10.53 21.04
N SER A 134 8.93 -10.35 20.61
CA SER A 134 7.83 -11.26 20.93
C SER A 134 7.39 -12.05 19.71
N ARG A 135 8.11 -13.13 19.42
CA ARG A 135 7.44 -14.34 18.92
C ARG A 135 6.71 -14.96 20.10
N GLY A 136 5.50 -14.48 20.37
CA GLY A 136 4.54 -15.32 21.10
C GLY A 136 4.24 -16.56 20.25
N PRO A 137 3.96 -17.73 20.85
CA PRO A 137 3.51 -18.88 20.07
C PRO A 137 2.31 -18.46 19.21
N LEU A 138 2.24 -18.96 17.96
CA LEU A 138 1.01 -18.95 17.17
C LEU A 138 -0.07 -19.59 18.06
N ARG A 139 -0.84 -18.78 18.79
CA ARG A 139 -2.01 -19.26 19.51
C ARG A 139 -3.02 -19.65 18.45
N ASP A 140 -3.64 -20.82 18.61
CA ASP A 140 -4.52 -21.45 17.62
C ASP A 140 -5.37 -20.43 16.85
N ALA A 141 -4.97 -20.20 15.60
CA ALA A 141 -5.60 -19.26 14.67
C ALA A 141 -6.91 -19.81 14.09
N ALA A 142 -7.43 -20.92 14.64
CA ALA A 142 -8.62 -21.61 14.15
C ALA A 142 -9.88 -20.74 14.30
N ASP A 143 -9.93 -19.87 15.31
CA ASP A 143 -11.08 -19.00 15.59
C ASP A 143 -10.92 -17.56 15.08
N ALA A 144 -9.79 -17.24 14.44
CA ALA A 144 -9.55 -15.89 13.93
C ALA A 144 -10.31 -15.66 12.61
N VAL A 145 -11.03 -14.55 12.56
CA VAL A 145 -11.72 -14.09 11.36
C VAL A 145 -10.68 -13.61 10.36
N THR A 146 -10.72 -14.17 9.15
CA THR A 146 -9.83 -13.75 8.07
C THR A 146 -10.33 -12.42 7.50
N CYS A 147 -9.47 -11.41 7.56
CA CYS A 147 -9.73 -10.06 7.15
C CYS A 147 -8.92 -9.75 5.88
N PRO A 148 -9.54 -9.86 4.68
CA PRO A 148 -8.85 -9.65 3.44
C PRO A 148 -8.51 -8.17 3.24
N VAL A 149 -7.30 -7.92 2.72
CA VAL A 149 -6.79 -6.58 2.38
C VAL A 149 -6.12 -6.62 1.02
N THR A 150 -6.44 -5.64 0.18
CA THR A 150 -5.74 -5.41 -1.08
C THR A 150 -4.99 -4.08 -1.04
N VAL A 151 -3.87 -4.02 -1.75
CA VAL A 151 -3.04 -2.82 -1.83
C VAL A 151 -2.79 -2.46 -3.29
N GLN A 152 -3.13 -1.24 -3.69
CA GLN A 152 -3.01 -0.77 -5.07
C GLN A 152 -2.20 0.51 -5.16
N TYR A 153 -1.55 0.71 -6.30
CA TYR A 153 -0.83 1.94 -6.61
C TYR A 153 -1.64 2.78 -7.58
N ARG A 154 -1.80 4.06 -7.27
CA ARG A 154 -2.37 5.06 -8.18
C ARG A 154 -1.59 6.36 -8.08
N THR A 155 -1.80 7.26 -9.01
CA THR A 155 -1.42 8.66 -8.87
C THR A 155 -2.65 9.51 -8.58
N ASP A 156 -2.44 10.74 -8.15
CA ASP A 156 -3.49 11.75 -8.01
C ASP A 156 -4.31 11.91 -9.30
N ASP A 157 -3.66 11.72 -10.45
CA ASP A 157 -4.25 11.87 -11.78
C ASP A 157 -4.90 10.58 -12.35
N GLY A 158 -4.83 9.44 -11.65
CA GLY A 158 -5.41 8.18 -12.15
C GLY A 158 -4.65 6.91 -11.78
N PRO A 159 -5.09 5.73 -12.27
CA PRO A 159 -4.47 4.45 -11.94
C PRO A 159 -3.06 4.32 -12.52
N LEU A 160 -2.17 3.63 -11.80
CA LEU A 160 -0.86 3.25 -12.32
C LEU A 160 -0.97 1.93 -13.08
N LEU A 161 -0.51 1.93 -14.33
CA LEU A 161 -0.51 0.74 -15.19
C LEU A 161 0.50 -0.32 -14.72
N VAL A 162 1.61 0.12 -14.13
CA VAL A 162 2.68 -0.76 -13.64
C VAL A 162 3.04 -0.34 -12.22
N PRO A 163 3.02 -1.27 -11.25
CA PRO A 163 3.43 -0.96 -9.89
C PRO A 163 4.93 -0.63 -9.87
N PRO A 164 5.34 0.39 -9.09
CA PRO A 164 6.76 0.72 -8.96
C PRO A 164 7.52 -0.43 -8.30
N ARG A 165 8.68 -0.79 -8.86
CA ARG A 165 9.47 -1.94 -8.40
C ARG A 165 10.69 -1.54 -7.59
N SER A 166 11.11 -0.29 -7.72
CA SER A 166 12.28 0.25 -7.05
C SER A 166 11.99 1.59 -6.38
N LEU A 167 12.84 1.95 -5.41
CA LEU A 167 12.80 3.28 -4.81
C LEU A 167 13.10 4.40 -5.83
N TYR A 168 13.84 4.10 -6.91
CA TYR A 168 14.09 5.04 -8.00
C TYR A 168 12.79 5.41 -8.72
N ASP A 169 11.96 4.41 -9.07
CA ASP A 169 10.66 4.62 -9.72
C ASP A 169 9.75 5.47 -8.84
N VAL A 170 9.73 5.16 -7.54
CA VAL A 170 8.88 5.80 -6.55
C VAL A 170 9.20 7.28 -6.41
N VAL A 171 10.47 7.64 -6.24
CA VAL A 171 10.82 9.05 -6.09
C VAL A 171 10.55 9.83 -7.37
N ALA A 172 10.62 9.18 -8.53
CA ALA A 172 10.37 9.76 -9.85
C ALA A 172 8.88 9.96 -10.16
N ILE A 173 7.96 9.23 -9.52
CA ILE A 173 6.52 9.42 -9.72
C ILE A 173 6.03 10.61 -8.88
N ARG A 174 5.32 11.54 -9.52
CA ARG A 174 4.64 12.65 -8.83
C ARG A 174 3.25 12.18 -8.37
N GLY A 175 2.85 12.62 -7.17
CA GLY A 175 1.51 12.35 -6.65
C GLY A 175 1.21 10.87 -6.44
N LEU A 176 2.20 10.06 -6.03
CA LEU A 176 2.00 8.63 -5.79
C LEU A 176 1.08 8.42 -4.57
N VAL A 177 0.05 7.62 -4.76
CA VAL A 177 -0.91 7.19 -3.75
C VAL A 177 -0.85 5.67 -3.64
N VAL A 178 -0.75 5.17 -2.41
CA VAL A 178 -0.93 3.75 -2.11
C VAL A 178 -2.29 3.59 -1.46
N GLU A 179 -3.18 2.90 -2.15
CA GLU A 179 -4.53 2.64 -1.69
C GLU A 179 -4.58 1.29 -0.99
N VAL A 180 -4.99 1.29 0.26
CA VAL A 180 -5.17 0.09 1.09
C VAL A 180 -6.67 -0.12 1.25
N ARG A 181 -7.20 -1.16 0.62
CA ARG A 181 -8.62 -1.51 0.71
C ARG A 181 -8.81 -2.64 1.70
N LEU A 182 -9.54 -2.35 2.77
CA LEU A 182 -10.01 -3.35 3.71
C LEU A 182 -11.29 -3.96 3.11
N LEU A 183 -11.30 -5.27 2.89
CA LEU A 183 -12.42 -5.97 2.26
C LEU A 183 -13.34 -6.58 3.31
N ALA A 184 -14.62 -6.74 2.98
CA ALA A 184 -15.58 -7.36 3.89
C ALA A 184 -15.19 -8.81 4.22
N VAL A 185 -15.53 -9.25 5.42
CA VAL A 185 -15.30 -10.63 5.84
C VAL A 185 -16.41 -11.50 5.26
N GLY A 186 -16.04 -12.42 4.36
CA GLY A 186 -16.94 -13.43 3.79
C GLY A 186 -16.96 -13.40 2.27
N SER A 187 -16.53 -14.50 1.65
CA SER A 187 -16.96 -15.05 0.34
C SER A 187 -17.36 -14.12 -0.84
N GLU A 188 -16.84 -12.90 -0.95
CA GLU A 188 -17.05 -12.02 -2.11
C GLU A 188 -15.76 -11.75 -2.91
N VAL A 189 -14.80 -12.68 -2.88
CA VAL A 189 -13.65 -12.69 -3.82
C VAL A 189 -14.00 -13.42 -5.13
N SER A 190 -15.29 -13.66 -5.38
CA SER A 190 -15.76 -14.31 -6.61
C SER A 190 -16.65 -13.37 -7.44
N ARG A 191 -16.09 -12.24 -7.90
CA ARG A 191 -16.44 -11.54 -9.17
C ARG A 191 -15.78 -10.16 -9.24
N ALA A 192 -14.64 -10.10 -9.91
CA ALA A 192 -14.25 -9.00 -10.78
C ALA A 192 -13.04 -9.47 -11.61
N ALA A 193 -13.28 -10.51 -12.43
CA ALA A 193 -12.42 -10.91 -13.53
C ALA A 193 -13.22 -10.71 -14.82
#